data_AF-A0A836HPW4-F1
#
_entry.id   AF-A0A836HPW4-F1
#
_cell.length_a   1.000
_cell.length_b   1.000
_cell.length_c   1.000
_cell.angle_alpha   90.00
_cell.angle_beta   90.00
_cell.angle_gamma   90.00
#
_symmetry.space_group_name_H-M   'P 1'
#
loop_
_entity.id
_entity.type
_entity.pdbx_description
1 polymer ?
#
loop_
_entity_poly.entity_id
_entity_poly.type
_entity_poly.pdbx_seq_one_letter_code
_entity_poly.pdbx_strand_id
1 'polypeptide(L)'
;MVRADPICTAIRFAPVLVLLTVHCAGGRWPTDAECAERVRRYGFSVDLFSKRPVCVLTHLFVHISSHHFLSNALSLAAALVEFGEMSDAAAEGAATRLWGTLRSDERRMAFGGAGESSPTERMALEMRTLWGERSRLQACVRAAGAFFVWAVGGSVGGLRFQMLYNDVTLALRRERAARAAAAVTDAAHSAASGVAGGSFVESLRGGIKVLRQCAEACNSKLAVPAQEAVNKAMLMCGASAGVCALSGFSAAYYGRPITAFCLVMPEAFLLIADLANRYIALLAPKLGSTAFAAAEAERRALQSTWRILMPGVAVGHAAHVGGFVVGMGMGCCWLWVQKRRRLRRTQSGRRAARLLLATGIYAPLHRGLGR
;
A
#
# COMPACT_ATOMS: atom_id res chain seq x y z
N MET A 1 4.63 -37.56 -1.96
CA MET A 1 3.80 -36.75 -1.06
C MET A 1 4.69 -35.81 -0.25
N VAL A 2 4.33 -34.53 -0.15
CA VAL A 2 5.01 -33.55 0.72
C VAL A 2 4.47 -33.75 2.12
N ARG A 3 5.28 -34.23 3.08
CA ARG A 3 4.91 -34.20 4.50
C ARG A 3 5.24 -32.81 5.02
N ALA A 4 4.23 -31.95 5.14
CA ALA A 4 4.37 -30.71 5.90
C ALA A 4 4.44 -31.07 7.40
N ASP A 5 5.43 -30.52 8.10
CA ASP A 5 5.44 -30.60 9.57
C ASP A 5 4.26 -29.75 10.09
N PRO A 6 3.30 -30.34 10.82
CA PRO A 6 2.14 -29.60 11.33
C PRO A 6 2.55 -28.47 12.28
N ILE A 7 3.68 -28.60 12.99
CA ILE A 7 4.18 -27.58 13.93
C ILE A 7 4.73 -26.38 13.15
N CYS A 8 5.52 -26.63 12.10
CA CYS A 8 6.01 -25.57 11.21
C CYS A 8 4.83 -24.82 10.55
N THR A 9 3.83 -25.55 10.08
CA THR A 9 2.59 -24.97 9.55
C THR A 9 1.88 -24.09 10.57
N ALA A 10 1.72 -24.55 11.81
CA ALA A 10 1.10 -23.77 12.88
C ALA A 10 1.88 -22.48 13.20
N ILE A 11 3.21 -22.57 13.27
CA ILE A 11 4.09 -21.41 13.50
C ILE A 11 3.94 -20.39 12.37
N ARG A 12 3.91 -20.85 11.12
CA ARG A 12 3.76 -19.97 9.96
C ARG A 12 2.45 -19.18 9.98
N PHE A 13 1.35 -19.81 10.39
CA PHE A 13 0.04 -19.17 10.52
C PHE A 13 -0.18 -18.47 11.87
N ALA A 14 0.84 -18.38 12.73
CA ALA A 14 0.74 -17.69 14.01
C ALA A 14 0.17 -16.26 13.89
N PRO A 15 0.51 -15.42 12.88
CA PRO A 15 -0.13 -14.11 12.73
C PRO A 15 -1.65 -14.15 12.57
N VAL A 16 -2.18 -15.14 11.85
CA VAL A 16 -3.63 -15.36 11.69
C VAL A 16 -4.25 -15.80 13.01
N LEU A 17 -3.58 -16.72 13.73
CA LEU A 17 -4.02 -17.17 15.04
C LEU A 17 -4.07 -16.01 16.04
N VAL A 18 -3.07 -15.14 16.06
CA VAL A 18 -3.06 -13.93 16.89
C VAL A 18 -4.26 -13.03 16.58
N LEU A 19 -4.55 -12.78 15.30
CA LEU A 19 -5.73 -11.99 14.92
C LEU A 19 -7.04 -12.64 15.37
N LEU A 20 -7.15 -13.96 15.24
CA LEU A 20 -8.31 -14.72 15.70
C LEU A 20 -8.47 -14.65 17.23
N THR A 21 -7.38 -14.81 17.97
CA THR A 21 -7.40 -14.70 19.44
C THR A 21 -7.82 -13.30 19.88
N VAL A 22 -7.33 -12.24 19.22
CA VAL A 22 -7.74 -10.87 19.53
C VAL A 22 -9.21 -10.63 19.13
N HIS A 23 -9.66 -11.16 18.00
CA HIS A 23 -11.05 -11.05 17.56
C HIS A 23 -12.01 -11.74 18.55
N CYS A 24 -11.63 -12.92 19.02
CA CYS A 24 -12.40 -13.74 19.96
C CYS A 24 -11.97 -13.55 21.44
N ALA A 25 -11.37 -12.42 21.80
CA ALA A 25 -10.80 -12.21 23.16
C ALA A 25 -11.81 -12.41 24.31
N GLY A 26 -13.11 -12.32 24.05
CA GLY A 26 -14.18 -12.60 25.02
C GLY A 26 -14.60 -14.08 25.09
N GLY A 27 -13.84 -15.00 24.51
CA GLY A 27 -14.17 -16.44 24.44
C GLY A 27 -15.28 -16.79 23.45
N ARG A 28 -15.82 -15.81 22.72
CA ARG A 28 -16.89 -15.97 21.73
C ARG A 28 -16.64 -15.11 20.50
N TRP A 29 -17.30 -15.45 19.41
CA TRP A 29 -17.35 -14.61 18.23
C TRP A 29 -18.12 -13.31 18.53
N PRO A 30 -17.53 -12.12 18.30
CA PRO A 30 -18.18 -10.86 18.63
C PRO A 30 -19.32 -10.53 17.66
N THR A 31 -20.30 -9.73 18.12
CA THR A 31 -21.30 -9.15 17.21
C THR A 31 -20.70 -7.99 16.42
N ASP A 32 -21.33 -7.59 15.32
CA ASP A 32 -20.85 -6.44 14.54
C ASP A 32 -20.92 -5.12 15.32
N ALA A 33 -21.88 -4.98 16.25
CA ALA A 33 -21.92 -3.85 17.16
C ALA A 33 -20.73 -3.82 18.13
N GLU A 34 -20.32 -4.98 18.66
CA GLU A 34 -19.12 -5.09 19.49
C GLU A 34 -17.85 -4.82 18.69
N CYS A 35 -17.80 -5.25 17.43
CA CYS A 35 -16.71 -4.96 16.49
C CYS A 35 -16.57 -3.46 16.25
N ALA A 36 -17.68 -2.77 15.93
CA ALA A 36 -17.70 -1.33 15.74
C ALA A 36 -17.27 -0.57 17.00
N GLU A 37 -17.71 -0.98 18.18
CA GLU A 37 -17.30 -0.36 19.45
C GLU A 37 -15.80 -0.58 19.72
N ARG A 38 -15.24 -1.75 19.40
CA ARG A 38 -13.80 -2.00 19.50
C ARG A 38 -13.00 -1.13 18.54
N VAL A 39 -13.48 -0.95 17.31
CA VAL A 39 -12.85 -0.01 16.36
C VAL A 39 -12.93 1.43 16.87
N ARG A 40 -14.04 1.83 17.49
CA ARG A 40 -14.16 3.16 18.11
C ARG A 40 -13.16 3.37 19.25
N ARG A 41 -12.88 2.33 20.05
CA ARG A 41 -11.96 2.39 21.21
C ARG A 41 -10.49 2.24 20.86
N TYR A 42 -10.18 1.34 19.91
CA TYR A 42 -8.82 0.86 19.63
C TYR A 42 -8.41 1.00 18.16
N GLY A 43 -9.30 1.47 17.29
CA GLY A 43 -8.96 1.81 15.91
C GLY A 43 -8.09 3.06 15.84
N PHE A 44 -7.74 3.47 14.63
CA PHE A 44 -6.94 4.66 14.42
C PHE A 44 -7.83 5.82 13.95
N SER A 45 -7.63 7.00 14.55
CA SER A 45 -8.00 8.29 13.98
C SER A 45 -6.91 9.30 14.31
N VAL A 46 -6.83 10.39 13.54
CA VAL A 46 -5.81 11.44 13.75
C VAL A 46 -5.94 12.05 15.15
N ASP A 47 -7.18 12.29 15.59
CA ASP A 47 -7.47 12.82 16.92
C ASP A 47 -7.08 11.84 18.02
N LEU A 48 -7.32 10.53 17.82
CA LEU A 48 -6.95 9.52 18.80
C LEU A 48 -5.43 9.33 18.89
N PHE A 49 -4.71 9.43 17.77
CA PHE A 49 -3.25 9.31 17.73
C PHE A 49 -2.56 10.35 18.60
N SER A 50 -3.04 11.60 18.58
CA SER A 50 -2.51 12.68 19.42
C SER A 50 -2.57 12.37 20.92
N LYS A 51 -3.55 11.56 21.34
CA LYS A 51 -3.77 11.18 22.75
C LYS A 51 -3.15 9.82 23.08
N ARG A 52 -3.11 8.90 22.11
CA ARG A 52 -2.75 7.49 22.30
C ARG A 52 -1.97 6.98 21.07
N PRO A 53 -0.65 7.19 20.99
CA PRO A 53 0.13 6.80 19.82
C PRO A 53 0.12 5.28 19.55
N VAL A 54 -0.14 4.48 20.59
CA VAL A 54 -0.28 3.00 20.49
C VAL A 54 -1.42 2.58 19.56
N CYS A 55 -2.37 3.48 19.25
CA CYS A 55 -3.45 3.20 18.29
C CYS A 55 -2.93 2.80 16.90
N VAL A 56 -1.72 3.24 16.54
CA VAL A 56 -1.00 2.86 15.31
C VAL A 56 -0.73 1.36 15.22
N LEU A 57 -0.67 0.63 16.34
CA LEU A 57 -0.54 -0.82 16.33
C LEU A 57 -1.89 -1.50 16.56
N THR A 58 -2.71 -1.01 17.49
CA THR A 58 -3.97 -1.69 17.84
C THR A 58 -4.97 -1.69 16.68
N HIS A 59 -4.94 -0.68 15.80
CA HIS A 59 -5.80 -0.62 14.62
C HIS A 59 -5.54 -1.72 13.59
N LEU A 60 -4.42 -2.44 13.70
CA LEU A 60 -4.12 -3.61 12.87
C LEU A 60 -4.89 -4.86 13.31
N PHE A 61 -5.41 -4.87 14.54
CA PHE A 61 -6.07 -6.05 15.13
C PHE A 61 -7.59 -5.91 15.22
N VAL A 62 -8.11 -4.68 15.24
CA VAL A 62 -9.55 -4.43 15.30
C VAL A 62 -10.18 -4.30 13.92
N HIS A 63 -11.39 -4.84 13.80
CA HIS A 63 -12.13 -4.94 12.55
C HIS A 63 -13.56 -4.45 12.80
N ILE A 64 -14.15 -3.77 11.81
CA ILE A 64 -15.48 -3.15 11.96
C ILE A 64 -16.62 -4.19 11.96
N SER A 65 -16.40 -5.34 11.35
CA SER A 65 -17.35 -6.45 11.31
C SER A 65 -16.63 -7.79 11.24
N SER A 66 -17.39 -8.85 11.52
CA SER A 66 -16.95 -10.24 11.40
C SER A 66 -16.55 -10.61 9.97
N HIS A 67 -17.33 -10.14 8.99
CA HIS A 67 -17.04 -10.34 7.58
C HIS A 67 -15.73 -9.68 7.16
N HIS A 68 -15.50 -8.43 7.62
CA HIS A 68 -14.26 -7.72 7.35
C HIS A 68 -13.05 -8.42 7.99
N PHE A 69 -13.20 -8.93 9.21
CA PHE A 69 -12.18 -9.77 9.85
C PHE A 69 -11.86 -11.03 9.03
N LEU A 70 -12.88 -11.79 8.63
CA LEU A 70 -12.67 -13.04 7.91
C LEU A 70 -11.97 -12.81 6.56
N SER A 71 -12.37 -11.78 5.82
CA SER A 71 -11.69 -11.37 4.59
C SER A 71 -10.21 -11.09 4.83
N ASN A 72 -9.87 -10.28 5.83
CA ASN A 72 -8.47 -9.96 6.15
C ASN A 72 -7.68 -11.18 6.62
N ALA A 73 -8.30 -12.07 7.42
CA ALA A 73 -7.66 -13.29 7.91
C ALA A 73 -7.33 -14.26 6.76
N LEU A 74 -8.25 -14.41 5.79
CA LEU A 74 -8.03 -15.24 4.60
C LEU A 74 -6.97 -14.63 3.68
N SER A 75 -7.01 -13.31 3.43
CA SER A 75 -5.99 -12.62 2.64
C SER A 75 -4.61 -12.69 3.31
N LEU A 76 -4.55 -12.58 4.64
CA LEU A 76 -3.31 -12.77 5.39
C LEU A 76 -2.80 -14.21 5.26
N ALA A 77 -3.67 -15.20 5.38
CA ALA A 77 -3.29 -16.60 5.18
C ALA A 77 -2.70 -16.84 3.78
N ALA A 78 -3.35 -16.30 2.73
CA ALA A 78 -2.84 -16.38 1.36
C ALA A 78 -1.46 -15.70 1.21
N ALA A 79 -1.29 -14.49 1.75
CA ALA A 79 -0.02 -13.79 1.73
C ALA A 79 1.10 -14.56 2.48
N LEU A 80 0.76 -15.19 3.62
CA LEU A 80 1.70 -16.01 4.37
C LEU A 80 2.12 -17.28 3.61
N VAL A 81 1.25 -17.85 2.76
CA VAL A 81 1.60 -18.99 1.89
C VAL A 81 2.63 -18.59 0.83
N GLU A 82 2.57 -17.37 0.31
CA GLU A 82 3.59 -16.86 -0.62
C GLU A 82 4.87 -16.40 0.08
N PHE A 83 4.78 -15.99 1.35
CA PHE A 83 5.91 -15.52 2.15
C PHE A 83 6.85 -16.68 2.55
N GLY A 84 7.94 -16.90 1.80
CA GLY A 84 8.91 -17.97 2.06
C GLY A 84 9.86 -18.25 0.91
N GLU A 85 10.94 -19.00 1.17
CA GLU A 85 12.05 -19.22 0.21
C GLU A 85 11.60 -19.78 -1.14
N MET A 86 12.09 -19.12 -2.20
CA MET A 86 12.48 -19.77 -3.44
C MET A 86 13.89 -20.33 -3.25
N SER A 87 14.26 -21.39 -3.98
CA SER A 87 15.65 -21.84 -4.02
C SER A 87 16.58 -20.65 -4.33
N ASP A 88 17.76 -20.60 -3.70
CA ASP A 88 18.71 -19.47 -3.80
C ASP A 88 18.95 -19.00 -5.24
N ALA A 89 18.90 -19.92 -6.22
CA ALA A 89 19.05 -19.64 -7.65
C ALA A 89 17.93 -18.75 -8.25
N ALA A 90 16.70 -18.88 -7.78
CA ALA A 90 15.57 -18.12 -8.31
C ALA A 90 15.42 -16.73 -7.67
N ALA A 91 15.84 -16.56 -6.41
CA ALA A 91 15.92 -15.25 -5.75
C ALA A 91 17.02 -14.37 -6.38
N GLU A 92 18.15 -14.98 -6.73
CA GLU A 92 19.25 -14.30 -7.43
C GLU A 92 18.83 -13.90 -8.86
N GLY A 93 18.07 -14.77 -9.56
CA GLY A 93 17.48 -14.51 -10.87
C GLY A 93 16.34 -13.48 -10.88
N ALA A 94 15.53 -13.39 -9.81
CA ALA A 94 14.49 -12.38 -9.68
C ALA A 94 15.07 -10.98 -9.39
N ALA A 95 16.07 -10.91 -8.49
CA ALA A 95 16.79 -9.68 -8.19
C ALA A 95 17.58 -9.15 -9.40
N THR A 96 18.21 -10.03 -10.19
CA THR A 96 18.87 -9.61 -11.45
C THR A 96 17.87 -9.17 -12.52
N ARG A 97 16.69 -9.80 -12.62
CA ARG A 97 15.64 -9.37 -13.57
C ARG A 97 15.03 -8.02 -13.21
N LEU A 98 14.70 -7.77 -11.94
CA LEU A 98 14.14 -6.49 -11.48
C LEU A 98 15.15 -5.33 -11.60
N TRP A 99 16.44 -5.61 -11.40
CA TRP A 99 17.50 -4.61 -11.60
C TRP A 99 17.91 -4.45 -13.07
N GLY A 100 17.74 -5.48 -13.90
CA GLY A 100 17.99 -5.44 -15.34
C GLY A 100 16.98 -4.58 -16.07
N THR A 101 15.69 -4.69 -15.74
CA THR A 101 14.62 -3.83 -16.30
C THR A 101 14.73 -2.36 -15.90
N LEU A 102 15.40 -2.04 -14.79
CA LEU A 102 15.65 -0.67 -14.34
C LEU A 102 16.95 -0.06 -14.91
N ARG A 103 17.80 -0.85 -15.58
CA ARG A 103 19.16 -0.40 -15.95
C ARG A 103 19.59 -0.60 -17.41
N SER A 104 18.89 -1.34 -18.27
CA SER A 104 19.30 -1.34 -19.69
C SER A 104 18.18 -1.67 -20.67
N ASP A 105 17.93 -0.70 -21.54
CA ASP A 105 17.41 -0.83 -22.89
C ASP A 105 18.52 -1.29 -23.88
N GLU A 106 19.45 -2.14 -23.45
CA GLU A 106 20.52 -2.61 -24.33
C GLU A 106 20.91 -4.07 -24.06
N ARG A 107 20.94 -4.80 -25.17
CA ARG A 107 21.41 -6.18 -25.38
C ARG A 107 20.42 -7.30 -25.09
N ARG A 108 19.61 -7.55 -26.13
CA ARG A 108 19.31 -8.92 -26.59
C ARG A 108 20.60 -9.71 -26.75
N MET A 109 20.64 -10.92 -26.18
CA MET A 109 20.86 -12.20 -26.89
C MET A 109 21.34 -13.29 -25.93
N ALA A 110 20.82 -14.50 -26.21
CA ALA A 110 21.33 -15.84 -25.89
C ALA A 110 21.20 -16.35 -24.45
N PHE A 111 20.33 -17.36 -24.26
CA PHE A 111 20.61 -18.70 -23.71
C PHE A 111 19.34 -19.53 -24.01
N GLY A 112 19.39 -20.68 -24.69
CA GLY A 112 20.23 -21.84 -24.37
C GLY A 112 19.34 -22.83 -23.63
N GLY A 113 18.92 -23.90 -24.32
CA GLY A 113 17.88 -24.84 -23.88
C GLY A 113 18.15 -25.49 -22.52
N ALA A 114 17.12 -25.52 -21.67
CA ALA A 114 17.08 -26.33 -20.47
C ALA A 114 15.82 -27.20 -20.56
N GLY A 115 16.00 -28.52 -20.40
CA GLY A 115 14.98 -29.54 -20.58
C GLY A 115 13.66 -29.20 -19.86
N GLU A 116 12.57 -29.32 -20.59
CA GLU A 116 11.23 -29.08 -20.10
C GLU A 116 10.84 -30.15 -19.08
N SER A 117 10.99 -29.83 -17.80
CA SER A 117 10.28 -30.54 -16.74
C SER A 117 8.77 -30.38 -16.97
N SER A 118 8.04 -31.48 -16.80
CA SER A 118 6.59 -31.53 -17.01
C SER A 118 5.88 -30.48 -16.12
N PRO A 119 4.74 -29.92 -16.55
CA PRO A 119 4.01 -28.91 -15.77
C PRO A 119 3.67 -29.39 -14.35
N THR A 120 3.39 -30.69 -14.22
CA THR A 120 3.11 -31.38 -12.95
C THR A 120 4.33 -31.49 -12.03
N GLU A 121 5.51 -31.79 -12.56
CA GLU A 121 6.75 -31.76 -11.78
C GLU A 121 7.13 -30.35 -11.33
N ARG A 122 6.91 -29.36 -12.21
CA ARG A 122 7.16 -27.94 -11.90
C ARG A 122 6.23 -27.46 -10.79
N MET A 123 4.94 -27.76 -10.89
CA MET A 123 3.94 -27.46 -9.85
C MET A 123 4.22 -28.20 -8.54
N ALA A 124 4.63 -29.46 -8.58
CA ALA A 124 5.00 -30.22 -7.38
C ALA A 124 6.28 -29.69 -6.70
N LEU A 125 7.25 -29.20 -7.49
CA LEU A 125 8.46 -28.55 -6.98
C LEU A 125 8.12 -27.18 -6.36
N GLU A 126 7.27 -26.38 -7.02
CA GLU A 126 6.78 -25.11 -6.49
C GLU A 126 6.02 -25.31 -5.18
N MET A 127 5.10 -26.29 -5.11
CA MET A 127 4.42 -26.63 -3.87
C MET A 127 5.37 -27.07 -2.74
N ARG A 128 6.46 -27.81 -3.07
CA ARG A 128 7.51 -28.13 -2.09
C ARG A 128 8.24 -26.89 -1.59
N THR A 129 8.56 -25.93 -2.46
CA THR A 129 9.19 -24.67 -2.03
C THR A 129 8.24 -23.79 -1.24
N LEU A 130 6.93 -23.84 -1.55
CA LEU A 130 5.91 -23.10 -0.83
C LEU A 130 5.74 -23.62 0.58
N TRP A 131 5.84 -24.92 0.84
CA TRP A 131 5.53 -25.53 2.14
C TRP A 131 6.75 -26.08 2.92
N GLY A 132 7.92 -26.16 2.30
CA GLY A 132 9.11 -26.76 2.89
C GLY A 132 9.85 -25.83 3.84
N GLU A 133 9.53 -25.88 5.12
CA GLU A 133 10.41 -25.36 6.18
C GLU A 133 11.36 -26.45 6.63
N ARG A 134 12.68 -26.19 6.57
CA ARG A 134 13.71 -27.18 6.90
C ARG A 134 13.89 -27.37 8.42
N SER A 135 13.40 -26.42 9.23
CA SER A 135 13.44 -26.49 10.69
C SER A 135 12.40 -25.58 11.35
N ARG A 136 11.99 -25.91 12.59
CA ARG A 136 11.10 -25.07 13.42
C ARG A 136 11.68 -23.70 13.73
N LEU A 137 13.00 -23.59 13.89
CA LEU A 137 13.65 -22.30 14.13
C LEU A 137 13.48 -21.37 12.91
N GLN A 138 13.65 -21.91 11.70
CA GLN A 138 13.43 -21.18 10.46
C GLN A 138 11.96 -20.73 10.33
N ALA A 139 11.01 -21.59 10.73
CA ALA A 139 9.59 -21.26 10.82
C ALA A 139 9.35 -20.04 11.73
N CYS A 140 9.90 -20.07 12.94
CA CYS A 140 9.76 -18.97 13.91
C CYS A 140 10.32 -17.65 13.38
N VAL A 141 11.54 -17.67 12.81
CA VAL A 141 12.17 -16.47 12.25
C VAL A 141 11.35 -15.91 11.09
N ARG A 142 10.78 -16.77 10.25
CA ARG A 142 9.92 -16.36 9.14
C ARG A 142 8.59 -15.78 9.62
N ALA A 143 7.92 -16.44 10.56
CA ALA A 143 6.68 -15.94 11.13
C ALA A 143 6.90 -14.58 11.81
N ALA A 144 7.99 -14.42 12.57
CA ALA A 144 8.37 -13.15 13.17
C ALA A 144 8.67 -12.07 12.11
N GLY A 145 9.39 -12.42 11.04
CA GLY A 145 9.67 -11.53 9.92
C GLY A 145 8.40 -11.10 9.17
N ALA A 146 7.48 -12.02 8.94
CA ALA A 146 6.18 -11.74 8.34
C ALA A 146 5.36 -10.80 9.23
N PHE A 147 5.28 -11.10 10.52
CA PHE A 147 4.57 -10.26 11.49
C PHE A 147 5.18 -8.85 11.54
N PHE A 148 6.51 -8.73 11.50
CA PHE A 148 7.20 -7.45 11.46
C PHE A 148 6.87 -6.65 10.18
N VAL A 149 6.94 -7.29 9.01
CA VAL A 149 6.58 -6.65 7.72
C VAL A 149 5.12 -6.21 7.73
N TRP A 150 4.21 -7.09 8.18
CA TRP A 150 2.79 -6.80 8.28
C TRP A 150 2.52 -5.60 9.20
N ALA A 151 3.10 -5.61 10.41
CA ALA A 151 2.87 -4.57 11.39
C ALA A 151 3.47 -3.22 10.98
N VAL A 152 4.74 -3.21 10.56
CA VAL A 152 5.44 -1.97 10.19
C VAL A 152 4.93 -1.44 8.85
N GLY A 153 4.78 -2.30 7.84
CA GLY A 153 4.29 -1.88 6.53
C GLY A 153 2.83 -1.44 6.57
N GLY A 154 1.97 -2.13 7.33
CA GLY A 154 0.57 -1.74 7.52
C GLY A 154 0.43 -0.41 8.25
N SER A 155 1.17 -0.23 9.34
CA SER A 155 1.13 1.03 10.11
C SER A 155 1.75 2.21 9.38
N VAL A 156 2.98 2.06 8.85
CA VAL A 156 3.69 3.16 8.19
C VAL A 156 3.09 3.43 6.82
N GLY A 157 2.94 2.41 5.98
CA GLY A 157 2.45 2.56 4.61
C GLY A 157 0.97 2.90 4.55
N GLY A 158 0.15 2.16 5.30
CA GLY A 158 -1.30 2.36 5.33
C GLY A 158 -1.67 3.77 5.78
N LEU A 159 -1.21 4.18 6.96
CA LEU A 159 -1.57 5.49 7.53
C LEU A 159 -1.01 6.66 6.71
N ARG A 160 0.24 6.56 6.23
CA ARG A 160 0.87 7.68 5.51
C ARG A 160 0.22 7.94 4.16
N PHE A 161 -0.08 6.90 3.37
CA PHE A 161 -0.72 7.10 2.07
C PHE A 161 -2.17 7.49 2.19
N GLN A 162 -2.85 7.02 3.23
CA GLN A 162 -4.18 7.46 3.59
C GLN A 162 -4.21 8.95 3.96
N MET A 163 -3.27 9.41 4.79
CA MET A 163 -3.10 10.84 5.09
C MET A 163 -2.77 11.64 3.82
N LEU A 164 -1.86 11.15 2.98
CA LEU A 164 -1.52 11.79 1.72
C LEU A 164 -2.74 11.94 0.80
N TYR A 165 -3.55 10.89 0.65
CA TYR A 165 -4.78 10.93 -0.14
C TYR A 165 -5.79 11.94 0.44
N ASN A 166 -5.92 11.99 1.76
CA ASN A 166 -6.77 12.95 2.45
C ASN A 166 -6.29 14.40 2.24
N ASP A 167 -4.98 14.64 2.31
CA ASP A 167 -4.35 15.94 2.10
C ASP A 167 -4.50 16.40 0.64
N VAL A 168 -4.29 15.50 -0.32
CA VAL A 168 -4.53 15.78 -1.76
C VAL A 168 -6.00 16.15 -1.98
N THR A 169 -6.94 15.35 -1.46
CA THR A 169 -8.38 15.63 -1.57
C THR A 169 -8.73 16.99 -0.97
N LEU A 170 -8.15 17.32 0.18
CA LEU A 170 -8.37 18.60 0.84
C LEU A 170 -7.77 19.77 0.06
N ALA A 171 -6.57 19.60 -0.51
CA ALA A 171 -5.93 20.59 -1.36
C ALA A 171 -6.77 20.90 -2.61
N LEU A 172 -7.27 19.87 -3.31
CA LEU A 172 -8.15 20.04 -4.47
C LEU A 172 -9.40 20.86 -4.13
N ARG A 173 -9.95 20.69 -2.92
CA ARG A 173 -11.13 21.43 -2.46
C ARG A 173 -10.82 22.87 -2.09
N ARG A 174 -9.70 23.10 -1.42
CA ARG A 174 -9.23 24.47 -1.12
C ARG A 174 -8.99 25.24 -2.41
N GLU A 175 -8.38 24.61 -3.40
CA GLU A 175 -8.19 25.21 -4.72
C GLU A 175 -9.52 25.50 -5.42
N ARG A 176 -10.49 24.57 -5.38
CA ARG A 176 -11.84 24.85 -5.91
C ARG A 176 -12.50 26.03 -5.20
N ALA A 177 -12.42 26.09 -3.87
CA ALA A 177 -12.99 27.19 -3.10
C ALA A 177 -12.34 28.54 -3.45
N ALA A 178 -11.04 28.57 -3.68
CA ALA A 178 -10.32 29.76 -4.15
C ALA A 178 -10.78 30.19 -5.56
N ARG A 179 -10.88 29.24 -6.50
CA ARG A 179 -11.37 29.52 -7.86
C ARG A 179 -12.83 30.01 -7.88
N ALA A 180 -13.69 29.41 -7.06
CA ALA A 180 -15.08 29.85 -6.93
C ALA A 180 -15.19 31.27 -6.37
N ALA A 181 -14.36 31.62 -5.38
CA ALA A 181 -14.32 32.98 -4.84
C ALA A 181 -13.82 34.01 -5.88
N ALA A 182 -12.79 33.68 -6.66
CA ALA A 182 -12.32 34.52 -7.75
C ALA A 182 -13.38 34.69 -8.86
N ALA A 183 -14.12 33.62 -9.18
CA ALA A 183 -15.19 33.69 -10.17
C ALA A 183 -16.31 34.67 -9.76
N VAL A 184 -16.66 34.72 -8.46
CA VAL A 184 -17.63 35.69 -7.92
C VAL A 184 -17.14 37.12 -8.12
N THR A 185 -15.87 37.40 -7.81
CA THR A 185 -15.32 38.74 -8.02
C THR A 185 -15.35 39.11 -9.50
N ASP A 186 -14.98 38.19 -10.40
CA ASP A 186 -14.98 38.46 -11.84
C ASP A 186 -16.38 38.74 -12.39
N ALA A 187 -17.40 37.97 -11.98
CA ALA A 187 -18.76 38.25 -12.43
C ALA A 187 -19.38 39.49 -11.80
N ALA A 188 -19.04 39.83 -10.56
CA ALA A 188 -19.49 41.08 -9.95
C ALA A 188 -18.93 42.29 -10.72
N HIS A 189 -17.64 42.27 -11.08
CA HIS A 189 -17.03 43.30 -11.93
C HIS A 189 -17.68 43.33 -13.33
N SER A 190 -17.88 42.16 -13.95
CA SER A 190 -18.52 42.06 -15.28
C SER A 190 -19.96 42.59 -15.28
N ALA A 191 -20.73 42.30 -14.23
CA ALA A 191 -22.10 42.76 -14.07
C ALA A 191 -22.14 44.28 -13.85
N ALA A 192 -21.24 44.82 -13.01
CA ALA A 192 -21.12 46.27 -12.79
C ALA A 192 -20.77 47.03 -14.08
N SER A 193 -19.89 46.48 -14.93
CA SER A 193 -19.57 47.08 -16.24
C SER A 193 -20.70 46.97 -17.27
N GLY A 194 -21.54 45.92 -17.21
CA GLY A 194 -22.64 45.71 -18.15
C GLY A 194 -23.89 46.57 -17.89
N VAL A 195 -24.08 47.03 -16.65
CA VAL A 195 -25.19 47.91 -16.25
C VAL A 195 -25.08 49.31 -16.86
N ALA A 196 -23.89 49.74 -17.27
CA ALA A 196 -23.67 51.06 -17.87
C ALA A 196 -24.23 51.23 -19.31
N GLY A 197 -24.74 50.16 -19.95
CA GLY A 197 -25.29 50.26 -21.32
C GLY A 197 -26.18 49.12 -21.82
N GLY A 198 -26.64 48.20 -20.96
CA GLY A 198 -27.37 46.99 -21.37
C GLY A 198 -28.88 47.02 -21.11
N SER A 199 -29.64 46.17 -21.83
CA SER A 199 -31.08 45.96 -21.61
C SER A 199 -31.37 45.30 -20.24
N PHE A 200 -32.58 45.48 -19.71
CA PHE A 200 -33.04 44.88 -18.44
C PHE A 200 -32.76 43.36 -18.35
N VAL A 201 -32.90 42.65 -19.47
CA VAL A 201 -32.67 41.20 -19.57
C VAL A 201 -31.20 40.83 -19.35
N GLU A 202 -30.26 41.63 -19.85
CA GLU A 202 -28.82 41.42 -19.64
C GLU A 202 -28.42 41.72 -18.20
N SER A 203 -29.02 42.74 -17.58
CA SER A 203 -28.83 43.01 -16.14
C SER A 203 -29.33 41.85 -15.27
N LEU A 204 -30.50 41.28 -15.59
CA LEU A 204 -31.05 40.12 -14.89
C LEU A 204 -30.18 38.87 -15.07
N ARG A 205 -29.69 38.61 -16.29
CA ARG A 205 -28.75 37.51 -16.59
C ARG A 205 -27.44 37.67 -15.81
N GLY A 206 -26.91 38.88 -15.73
CA GLY A 206 -25.74 39.22 -14.92
C GLY A 206 -25.96 38.92 -13.44
N GLY A 207 -27.09 39.35 -12.88
CA GLY A 207 -27.48 39.07 -11.49
C GLY A 207 -27.61 37.57 -11.19
N ILE A 208 -28.26 36.80 -12.07
CA ILE A 208 -28.39 35.34 -11.92
C ILE A 208 -27.01 34.65 -11.93
N LYS A 209 -26.10 35.10 -12.81
CA LYS A 209 -24.73 34.55 -12.89
C LYS A 209 -23.96 34.80 -11.60
N VAL A 210 -24.03 36.01 -11.05
CA VAL A 210 -23.41 36.36 -9.77
C VAL A 210 -24.00 35.52 -8.62
N LEU A 211 -25.33 35.43 -8.52
CA LEU A 211 -25.99 34.61 -7.49
C LEU A 211 -25.56 33.14 -7.55
N ARG A 212 -25.50 32.56 -8.76
CA ARG A 212 -25.05 31.18 -8.95
C ARG A 212 -23.61 30.97 -8.47
N GLN A 213 -22.70 31.88 -8.82
CA GLN A 213 -21.31 31.77 -8.38
C GLN A 213 -21.17 32.00 -6.87
N CYS A 214 -21.96 32.90 -6.28
CA CYS A 214 -22.01 33.08 -4.83
C CYS A 214 -22.46 31.79 -4.13
N ALA A 215 -23.49 31.12 -4.64
CA ALA A 215 -23.95 29.84 -4.12
C ALA A 215 -22.86 28.75 -4.23
N GLU A 216 -22.16 28.68 -5.36
CA GLU A 216 -21.04 27.74 -5.55
C GLU A 216 -19.84 28.04 -4.63
N ALA A 217 -19.51 29.31 -4.42
CA ALA A 217 -18.46 29.75 -3.50
C ALA A 217 -18.81 29.41 -2.05
N CYS A 218 -20.06 29.64 -1.63
CA CYS A 218 -20.54 29.25 -0.30
C CYS A 218 -20.48 27.73 -0.10
N ASN A 219 -20.97 26.94 -1.06
CA ASN A 219 -20.91 25.48 -0.99
C ASN A 219 -19.46 24.97 -0.90
N SER A 220 -18.58 25.50 -1.76
CA SER A 220 -17.16 25.11 -1.78
C SER A 220 -16.44 25.49 -0.48
N LYS A 221 -16.76 26.65 0.12
CA LYS A 221 -16.24 27.06 1.42
C LYS A 221 -16.71 26.15 2.57
N LEU A 222 -17.94 25.64 2.53
CA LEU A 222 -18.45 24.68 3.52
C LEU A 222 -17.88 23.27 3.34
N ALA A 223 -17.58 22.86 2.10
CA ALA A 223 -17.05 21.53 1.79
C ALA A 223 -15.63 21.29 2.32
N VAL A 224 -14.83 22.35 2.52
CA VAL A 224 -13.47 22.27 3.10
C VAL A 224 -13.50 21.87 4.58
N PRO A 225 -14.13 22.63 5.50
CA PRO A 225 -14.17 22.27 6.92
C PRO A 225 -14.91 20.95 7.17
N ALA A 226 -15.94 20.63 6.36
CA ALA A 226 -16.60 19.33 6.41
C ALA A 226 -15.63 18.18 6.10
N GLN A 227 -14.80 18.31 5.04
CA GLN A 227 -13.79 17.30 4.72
C GLN A 227 -12.72 17.20 5.81
N GLU A 228 -12.30 18.32 6.40
CA GLU A 228 -11.34 18.32 7.51
C GLU A 228 -11.88 17.57 8.74
N ALA A 229 -13.14 17.84 9.11
CA ALA A 229 -13.79 17.16 10.22
C ALA A 229 -13.89 15.64 9.97
N VAL A 230 -14.29 15.26 8.75
CA VAL A 230 -14.34 13.86 8.32
C VAL A 230 -12.96 13.21 8.38
N ASN A 231 -11.92 13.84 7.83
CA ASN A 231 -10.55 13.32 7.83
C ASN A 231 -10.02 13.08 9.25
N LYS A 232 -10.40 13.93 10.21
CA LYS A 232 -10.02 13.81 11.63
C LYS A 232 -10.78 12.69 12.36
N ALA A 233 -12.08 12.58 12.09
CA ALA A 233 -12.97 11.64 12.76
C ALA A 233 -12.93 10.22 12.16
N MET A 234 -12.39 10.05 10.96
CA MET A 234 -12.44 8.78 10.26
C MET A 234 -11.66 7.69 11.02
N LEU A 235 -12.38 6.61 11.35
CA LEU A 235 -11.82 5.43 12.00
C LEU A 235 -11.27 4.46 10.95
N MET A 236 -10.07 3.94 11.22
CA MET A 236 -9.31 3.14 10.25
C MET A 236 -8.94 1.78 10.83
N CYS A 237 -8.97 0.75 9.98
CA CYS A 237 -8.39 -0.57 10.22
C CYS A 237 -7.16 -0.74 9.32
N GLY A 238 -6.03 -1.15 9.88
CA GLY A 238 -4.77 -1.28 9.15
C GLY A 238 -4.40 -2.71 8.74
N ALA A 239 -5.21 -3.71 9.11
CA ALA A 239 -4.89 -5.12 8.91
C ALA A 239 -4.64 -5.46 7.43
N SER A 240 -5.53 -5.00 6.54
CA SER A 240 -5.44 -5.20 5.09
C SER A 240 -4.26 -4.46 4.46
N ALA A 241 -3.94 -3.24 4.90
CA ALA A 241 -2.73 -2.54 4.48
C ALA A 241 -1.47 -3.33 4.87
N GLY A 242 -1.47 -4.00 6.04
CA GLY A 242 -0.41 -4.92 6.43
C GLY A 242 -0.30 -6.14 5.51
N VAL A 243 -1.43 -6.68 5.03
CA VAL A 243 -1.43 -7.77 4.04
C VAL A 243 -0.82 -7.30 2.71
N CYS A 244 -1.17 -6.10 2.25
CA CYS A 244 -0.55 -5.50 1.08
C CYS A 244 0.95 -5.26 1.26
N ALA A 245 1.41 -4.92 2.48
CA ALA A 245 2.83 -4.83 2.77
C ALA A 245 3.55 -6.19 2.68
N LEU A 246 2.93 -7.27 3.15
CA LEU A 246 3.45 -8.62 2.98
C LEU A 246 3.57 -9.00 1.51
N SER A 247 2.56 -8.71 0.69
CA SER A 247 2.59 -9.00 -0.74
C SER A 247 3.65 -8.17 -1.46
N GLY A 248 3.83 -6.90 -1.09
CA GLY A 248 4.90 -6.04 -1.61
C GLY A 248 6.30 -6.55 -1.26
N PHE A 249 6.49 -6.97 -0.01
CA PHE A 249 7.75 -7.59 0.42
C PHE A 249 8.01 -8.89 -0.35
N SER A 250 6.99 -9.75 -0.51
CA SER A 250 7.11 -11.00 -1.26
C SER A 250 7.43 -10.79 -2.74
N ALA A 251 6.82 -9.78 -3.36
CA ALA A 251 7.12 -9.41 -4.74
C ALA A 251 8.58 -8.96 -4.90
N ALA A 252 9.07 -8.09 -3.99
CA ALA A 252 10.42 -7.56 -4.06
C ALA A 252 11.51 -8.57 -3.64
N TYR A 253 11.34 -9.21 -2.48
CA TYR A 253 12.37 -10.05 -1.86
C TYR A 253 12.32 -11.50 -2.34
N TYR A 254 11.13 -12.09 -2.47
CA TYR A 254 10.95 -13.48 -2.89
C TYR A 254 10.68 -13.63 -4.39
N GLY A 255 10.45 -12.54 -5.13
CA GLY A 255 10.11 -12.59 -6.55
C GLY A 255 8.75 -13.22 -6.83
N ARG A 256 7.79 -13.10 -5.89
CA ARG A 256 6.44 -13.67 -5.98
C ARG A 256 5.40 -12.54 -6.09
N PRO A 257 5.03 -12.14 -7.31
CA PRO A 257 4.13 -11.02 -7.52
C PRO A 257 2.64 -11.42 -7.59
N ILE A 258 2.28 -12.70 -7.43
CA ILE A 258 0.91 -13.18 -7.69
C ILE A 258 -0.07 -12.56 -6.69
N THR A 259 0.16 -12.70 -5.38
CA THR A 259 -0.66 -12.01 -4.37
C THR A 259 -0.64 -10.50 -4.54
N ALA A 260 0.50 -9.92 -4.90
CA ALA A 260 0.61 -8.49 -5.16
C ALA A 260 -0.30 -8.06 -6.32
N PHE A 261 -0.31 -8.82 -7.42
CA PHE A 261 -1.15 -8.55 -8.58
C PHE A 261 -2.64 -8.66 -8.23
N CYS A 262 -3.05 -9.75 -7.56
CA CYS A 262 -4.45 -9.97 -7.22
C CYS A 262 -5.00 -8.99 -6.18
N LEU A 263 -4.17 -8.59 -5.20
CA LEU A 263 -4.61 -7.73 -4.10
C LEU A 263 -4.43 -6.24 -4.40
N VAL A 264 -3.34 -5.84 -5.04
CA VAL A 264 -2.95 -4.42 -5.11
C VAL A 264 -3.31 -3.78 -6.43
N MET A 265 -3.30 -4.51 -7.56
CA MET A 265 -3.66 -3.91 -8.85
C MET A 265 -5.09 -3.37 -8.88
N PRO A 266 -6.13 -4.11 -8.43
CA PRO A 266 -7.48 -3.57 -8.40
C PRO A 266 -7.58 -2.30 -7.55
N GLU A 267 -6.96 -2.32 -6.37
CA GLU A 267 -6.90 -1.20 -5.43
C GLU A 267 -6.22 0.03 -6.05
N ALA A 268 -5.10 -0.17 -6.76
CA ALA A 268 -4.37 0.89 -7.44
C ALA A 268 -5.19 1.50 -8.59
N PHE A 269 -5.86 0.67 -9.41
CA PHE A 269 -6.72 1.17 -10.48
C PHE A 269 -7.91 1.96 -9.93
N LEU A 270 -8.56 1.47 -8.88
CA LEU A 270 -9.68 2.15 -8.23
C LEU A 270 -9.23 3.48 -7.61
N LEU A 271 -8.06 3.50 -6.96
CA LEU A 271 -7.48 4.73 -6.40
C LEU A 271 -7.17 5.77 -7.48
N ILE A 272 -6.52 5.36 -8.57
CA ILE A 272 -6.19 6.25 -9.69
C ILE A 272 -7.46 6.78 -10.35
N ALA A 273 -8.44 5.90 -10.61
CA ALA A 273 -9.71 6.29 -11.19
C ALA A 273 -10.47 7.26 -10.30
N ASP A 274 -10.49 7.05 -8.97
CA ASP A 274 -11.12 7.97 -8.03
C ASP A 274 -10.40 9.32 -7.97
N LEU A 275 -9.06 9.34 -7.91
CA LEU A 275 -8.28 10.58 -7.94
C LEU A 275 -8.50 11.36 -9.25
N ALA A 276 -8.49 10.68 -10.40
CA ALA A 276 -8.76 11.29 -11.69
C ALA A 276 -10.18 11.86 -11.74
N ASN A 277 -11.18 11.10 -11.30
CA ASN A 277 -12.57 11.56 -11.24
C ASN A 277 -12.75 12.76 -10.31
N ARG A 278 -12.06 12.80 -9.16
CA ARG A 278 -12.08 13.94 -8.24
C ARG A 278 -11.40 15.16 -8.84
N TYR A 279 -10.24 14.98 -9.46
CA TYR A 279 -9.55 16.06 -10.14
C TYR A 279 -10.43 16.66 -11.24
N ILE A 280 -11.06 15.81 -12.06
CA ILE A 280 -11.98 16.26 -13.11
C ILE A 280 -13.19 16.97 -12.52
N ALA A 281 -13.85 16.38 -11.52
CA ALA A 281 -15.04 16.95 -10.92
C ALA A 281 -14.75 18.27 -10.19
N LEU A 282 -13.58 18.42 -9.56
CA LEU A 282 -13.23 19.57 -8.73
C LEU A 282 -12.54 20.69 -9.49
N LEU A 283 -11.59 20.36 -10.37
CA LEU A 283 -10.63 21.30 -10.95
C LEU A 283 -10.52 21.29 -12.46
N ALA A 284 -10.97 20.25 -13.18
CA ALA A 284 -10.90 20.33 -14.63
C ALA A 284 -11.79 21.49 -15.10
N PRO A 285 -11.22 22.45 -15.85
CA PRO A 285 -12.04 23.45 -16.53
C PRO A 285 -12.98 22.67 -17.46
N LYS A 286 -14.11 23.28 -17.84
CA LYS A 286 -14.99 22.77 -18.89
C LYS A 286 -14.14 22.40 -20.12
N LEU A 287 -13.66 21.15 -20.20
CA LEU A 287 -12.92 20.64 -21.34
C LEU A 287 -13.96 20.49 -22.44
N GLY A 288 -14.18 21.58 -23.18
CA GLY A 288 -14.91 21.63 -24.44
C GLY A 288 -16.38 21.20 -24.42
N SER A 289 -17.11 21.34 -23.30
CA SER A 289 -18.40 20.67 -23.19
C SER A 289 -19.61 21.61 -23.31
N THR A 290 -20.51 21.26 -24.24
CA THR A 290 -21.90 21.70 -24.34
C THR A 290 -22.61 21.77 -22.97
N ALA A 291 -23.71 22.55 -22.89
CA ALA A 291 -24.46 22.78 -21.66
C ALA A 291 -24.81 21.51 -20.87
N PHE A 292 -24.93 20.37 -21.55
CA PHE A 292 -25.17 19.05 -20.96
C PHE A 292 -24.03 18.55 -20.07
N ALA A 293 -22.78 18.65 -20.51
CA ALA A 293 -21.64 18.15 -19.73
C ALA A 293 -21.19 19.13 -18.63
N ALA A 294 -21.60 20.40 -18.70
CA ALA A 294 -21.51 21.33 -17.58
C ALA A 294 -22.52 20.98 -16.46
N ALA A 295 -23.77 20.64 -16.82
CA ALA A 295 -24.78 20.19 -15.85
C ALA A 295 -24.42 18.83 -15.24
N GLU A 296 -23.84 17.92 -16.02
CA GLU A 296 -23.36 16.63 -15.55
C GLU A 296 -22.13 16.77 -14.61
N ALA A 297 -21.20 17.69 -14.91
CA ALA A 297 -20.08 18.01 -14.02
C ALA A 297 -20.54 18.64 -12.70
N GLU A 298 -21.56 19.51 -12.74
CA GLU A 298 -22.19 20.11 -11.56
C GLU A 298 -22.95 19.07 -10.72
N ARG A 299 -23.67 18.14 -11.37
CA ARG A 299 -24.29 16.99 -10.70
C ARG A 299 -23.25 16.08 -10.05
N ARG A 300 -22.12 15.83 -10.72
CA ARG A 300 -20.98 15.07 -10.15
C ARG A 300 -20.28 15.81 -9.02
N ALA A 301 -20.21 17.14 -9.06
CA ALA A 301 -19.68 17.96 -7.97
C ALA A 301 -20.61 17.97 -6.75
N LEU A 302 -21.93 18.01 -6.95
CA LEU A 302 -22.91 17.85 -5.87
C LEU A 302 -22.91 16.43 -5.29
N GLN A 303 -22.82 15.41 -6.14
CA GLN A 303 -22.64 14.03 -5.69
C GLN A 303 -21.30 13.82 -4.97
N SER A 304 -20.22 14.49 -5.37
CA SER A 304 -18.93 14.42 -4.67
C SER A 304 -18.96 15.17 -3.34
N THR A 305 -19.82 16.18 -3.21
CA THR A 305 -20.16 16.85 -1.95
C THR A 305 -20.98 15.91 -1.05
N TRP A 306 -21.87 15.09 -1.61
CA TRP A 306 -22.57 14.05 -0.83
C TRP A 306 -21.65 12.89 -0.41
N ARG A 307 -20.67 12.53 -1.25
CA ARG A 307 -19.61 11.55 -0.90
C ARG A 307 -18.71 12.02 0.25
N ILE A 308 -18.76 13.29 0.66
CA ILE A 308 -18.09 13.79 1.88
C ILE A 308 -18.56 13.02 3.11
N LEU A 309 -19.86 12.70 3.17
CA LEU A 309 -20.44 12.01 4.32
C LEU A 309 -20.15 10.50 4.34
N MET A 310 -19.60 9.91 3.27
CA MET A 310 -19.38 8.47 3.14
C MET A 310 -17.99 8.17 2.55
N PRO A 311 -16.90 8.34 3.30
CA PRO A 311 -15.53 8.22 2.79
C PRO A 311 -15.06 6.75 2.64
N GLY A 312 -15.92 5.78 2.95
CA GLY A 312 -15.50 4.47 3.46
C GLY A 312 -14.67 3.58 2.53
N VAL A 313 -14.66 3.82 1.21
CA VAL A 313 -14.06 2.87 0.25
C VAL A 313 -12.74 3.38 -0.33
N ALA A 314 -12.71 4.61 -0.85
CA ALA A 314 -11.53 5.13 -1.57
C ALA A 314 -10.30 5.35 -0.67
N VAL A 315 -10.52 5.69 0.60
CA VAL A 315 -9.41 5.88 1.54
C VAL A 315 -8.77 4.53 1.93
N GLY A 316 -9.54 3.44 1.90
CA GLY A 316 -9.02 2.08 2.06
C GLY A 316 -8.04 1.71 0.95
N HIS A 317 -8.37 2.04 -0.30
CA HIS A 317 -7.50 1.78 -1.46
C HIS A 317 -6.13 2.47 -1.32
N ALA A 318 -6.11 3.74 -0.87
CA ALA A 318 -4.88 4.47 -0.61
C ALA A 318 -4.00 3.78 0.44
N ALA A 319 -4.60 3.28 1.53
CA ALA A 319 -3.89 2.56 2.57
C ALA A 319 -3.30 1.24 2.05
N HIS A 320 -4.03 0.51 1.20
CA HIS A 320 -3.56 -0.75 0.60
C HIS A 320 -2.36 -0.53 -0.32
N VAL A 321 -2.46 0.45 -1.22
CA VAL A 321 -1.35 0.84 -2.12
C VAL A 321 -0.14 1.30 -1.31
N GLY A 322 -0.34 2.11 -0.27
CA GLY A 322 0.74 2.55 0.61
C GLY A 322 1.42 1.42 1.36
N GLY A 323 0.64 0.49 1.91
CA GLY A 323 1.15 -0.73 2.54
C GLY A 323 2.05 -1.51 1.58
N PHE A 324 1.57 -1.73 0.35
CA PHE A 324 2.35 -2.40 -0.70
C PHE A 324 3.68 -1.69 -1.02
N VAL A 325 3.64 -0.38 -1.25
CA VAL A 325 4.85 0.42 -1.56
C VAL A 325 5.89 0.31 -0.46
N VAL A 326 5.47 0.43 0.82
CA VAL A 326 6.38 0.28 1.96
C VAL A 326 6.92 -1.14 2.06
N GLY A 327 6.07 -2.16 1.90
CA GLY A 327 6.49 -3.56 1.88
C GLY A 327 7.54 -3.86 0.81
N MET A 328 7.32 -3.36 -0.41
CA MET A 328 8.26 -3.47 -1.53
C MET A 328 9.60 -2.80 -1.18
N GLY A 329 9.55 -1.59 -0.59
CA GLY A 329 10.73 -0.89 -0.08
C GLY A 329 11.50 -1.67 0.99
N MET A 330 10.79 -2.30 1.93
CA MET A 330 11.39 -3.17 2.95
C MET A 330 12.10 -4.37 2.32
N GLY A 331 11.49 -5.00 1.32
CA GLY A 331 12.09 -6.12 0.58
C GLY A 331 13.36 -5.73 -0.17
N CYS A 332 13.32 -4.60 -0.90
CA CYS A 332 14.48 -4.04 -1.59
C CYS A 332 15.61 -3.67 -0.62
N CYS A 333 15.28 -3.04 0.51
CA CYS A 333 16.24 -2.71 1.55
C CYS A 333 16.91 -3.97 2.11
N TRP A 334 16.13 -5.01 2.36
CA TRP A 334 16.65 -6.28 2.86
C TRP A 334 17.59 -6.98 1.87
N LEU A 335 17.25 -7.03 0.57
CA LEU A 335 18.15 -7.51 -0.49
C LEU A 335 19.47 -6.75 -0.50
N TRP A 336 19.41 -5.42 -0.39
CA TRP A 336 20.59 -4.58 -0.37
C TRP A 336 21.48 -4.84 0.85
N VAL A 337 20.89 -5.01 2.04
CA VAL A 337 21.62 -5.38 3.26
C VAL A 337 22.31 -6.73 3.08
N GLN A 338 21.63 -7.72 2.52
CA GLN A 338 22.22 -9.04 2.26
C GLN A 338 23.38 -8.96 1.28
N LYS A 339 23.22 -8.24 0.16
CA LYS A 339 24.29 -8.04 -0.83
C LYS A 339 25.51 -7.40 -0.19
N ARG A 340 25.32 -6.35 0.61
CA ARG A 340 26.42 -5.70 1.36
C ARG A 340 27.09 -6.65 2.35
N ARG A 341 26.33 -7.46 3.09
CA ARG A 341 26.88 -8.46 4.02
C ARG A 341 27.70 -9.53 3.28
N ARG A 342 27.21 -10.03 2.14
CA ARG A 342 27.95 -10.99 1.29
C ARG A 342 29.27 -10.38 0.80
N LEU A 343 29.25 -9.15 0.27
CA LEU A 343 30.45 -8.44 -0.16
C LEU A 343 31.46 -8.21 0.97
N ARG A 344 30.98 -7.86 2.18
CA ARG A 344 31.86 -7.73 3.36
C ARG A 344 32.48 -9.06 3.77
N ARG A 345 31.73 -10.17 3.71
CA ARG A 345 32.25 -11.50 4.00
C ARG A 345 33.29 -11.95 2.98
N THR A 346 33.05 -11.74 1.69
CA THR A 346 34.04 -12.09 0.65
C THR A 346 35.30 -11.24 0.76
N GLN A 347 35.18 -9.95 1.07
CA GLN A 347 36.33 -9.07 1.34
C GLN A 347 37.09 -9.48 2.62
N SER A 348 36.39 -9.84 3.69
CA SER A 348 37.00 -10.30 4.94
C SER A 348 37.70 -11.65 4.76
N GLY A 349 37.08 -12.58 4.02
CA GLY A 349 37.70 -13.86 3.65
C GLY A 349 38.94 -13.68 2.77
N ARG A 350 38.91 -12.76 1.81
CA ARG A 350 40.10 -12.40 1.00
C ARG A 350 41.20 -11.78 1.86
N ARG A 351 40.86 -10.95 2.85
CA ARG A 351 41.84 -10.39 3.81
C ARG A 351 42.42 -11.46 4.72
N ALA A 352 41.59 -12.35 5.27
CA ALA A 352 42.03 -13.48 6.08
C ALA A 352 42.93 -14.45 5.29
N ALA A 353 42.56 -14.77 4.04
CA ALA A 353 43.38 -15.60 3.16
C ALA A 353 44.72 -14.93 2.82
N ARG A 354 44.74 -13.61 2.58
CA ARG A 354 45.99 -12.86 2.38
C ARG A 354 46.86 -12.82 3.64
N LEU A 355 46.26 -12.69 4.82
CA LEU A 355 46.96 -12.77 6.10
C LEU A 355 47.58 -14.15 6.33
N LEU A 356 46.82 -15.24 6.08
CA LEU A 356 47.32 -16.61 6.20
C LEU A 356 48.49 -16.91 5.23
N LEU A 357 48.43 -16.38 4.01
CA LEU A 357 49.52 -16.48 3.03
C LEU A 357 50.74 -15.62 3.45
N ALA A 358 50.52 -14.45 4.03
CA ALA A 358 51.59 -13.56 4.51
C ALA A 358 52.27 -14.07 5.79
N THR A 359 51.56 -14.81 6.64
CA THR A 359 52.11 -15.41 7.87
C THR A 359 52.89 -16.71 7.65
N GLY A 360 53.08 -17.16 6.41
CA GLY A 360 54.08 -18.19 6.10
C GLY A 360 53.85 -19.57 6.73
N ILE A 361 52.60 -20.01 6.93
CA ILE A 361 52.29 -21.40 7.36
C ILE A 361 52.32 -22.39 6.17
N TYR A 362 53.07 -22.05 5.13
CA TYR A 362 53.53 -22.99 4.10
C TYR A 362 55.05 -22.86 4.00
N ALA A 363 55.75 -23.25 5.06
CA ALA A 363 57.14 -23.68 4.93
C ALA A 363 57.10 -25.09 4.29
N PRO A 364 57.52 -25.27 3.03
CA PRO A 364 57.67 -26.61 2.50
C PRO A 364 58.74 -27.32 3.32
N LEU A 365 58.36 -28.48 3.87
CA LEU A 365 59.24 -29.42 4.55
C LEU A 365 60.17 -30.07 3.51
N HIS A 366 61.06 -29.28 2.92
CA HIS A 366 62.22 -29.77 2.18
C HIS A 366 63.38 -29.87 3.16
N ARG A 367 63.47 -31.01 3.85
CA ARG A 367 64.70 -31.41 4.53
C ARG A 367 64.89 -32.92 4.42
N GLY A 368 65.76 -33.27 3.48
CA GLY A 368 66.77 -34.30 3.66
C GLY A 368 66.31 -35.75 3.73
N LEU A 369 66.20 -36.38 2.57
CA LEU A 369 66.71 -37.75 2.41
C LEU A 369 67.83 -37.68 1.37
N GLY A 370 69.06 -37.62 1.86
CA GLY A 370 70.25 -37.84 1.07
C GLY A 370 70.62 -39.31 1.13
N ARG A 371 70.85 -39.92 -0.03
CA ARG A 371 72.06 -40.64 -0.45
C ARG A 371 71.81 -41.35 -1.77
#